data_AF-A0A4R6JTZ4-F1
#
_entry.id   AF-A0A4R6JTZ4-F1
#
_cell.length_a   1.000
_cell.length_b   1.000
_cell.length_c   1.000
_cell.angle_alpha   90.00
_cell.angle_beta   90.00
_cell.angle_gamma   90.00
#
_symmetry.space_group_name_H-M   'P 1'
#
loop_
_entity.id
_entity.type
_entity.pdbx_description
1 polymer ?
#
loop_
_entity_poly.entity_id
_entity_poly.type
_entity_poly.pdbx_seq_one_letter_code
_entity_poly.pdbx_strand_id
1 'polypeptide(L)' 'MLKLHQVTAGSGVYAAHVPIFAWTGAGGPDTQADTIAQHYWDIHTKRDGAEHPYAAP' A
#
# COMPACT_ATOMS: atom_id res chain seq x y z
N MET A 1 10.29 5.32 4.13
CA MET A 1 9.95 4.79 2.79
C MET A 1 10.10 5.80 1.66
N LEU A 2 9.71 7.08 1.82
CA LEU A 2 9.81 8.10 0.74
C LEU A 2 11.19 8.20 0.08
N LYS A 3 12.27 8.09 0.88
CA LYS A 3 13.64 8.17 0.37
C LYS A 3 14.08 6.95 -0.47
N LEU A 4 13.53 5.76 -0.22
CA LEU A 4 13.85 4.57 -1.01
C LEU A 4 13.26 4.68 -2.41
N HIS A 5 12.00 5.10 -2.53
CA HIS A 5 11.34 5.36 -3.81
C HIS A 5 12.16 6.33 -4.68
N GLN A 6 12.68 7.41 -4.08
CA GLN A 6 13.52 8.39 -4.76
C GLN A 6 14.87 7.79 -5.20
N VAL A 7 15.53 7.01 -4.34
CA VAL A 7 16.82 6.39 -4.65
C VAL A 7 16.71 5.36 -5.77
N THR A 8 15.56 4.71 -5.93
CA THR A 8 15.33 3.74 -7.01
C THR A 8 14.88 4.38 -8.33
N ALA A 9 14.74 5.70 -8.41
CA ALA A 9 14.32 6.37 -9.64
C ALA A 9 15.27 6.05 -10.81
N GLY A 10 14.71 5.66 -11.96
CA GLY A 10 15.49 5.27 -13.15
C GLY A 10 16.11 3.87 -13.10
N SER A 11 16.00 3.13 -12.00
CA SER A 11 16.55 1.76 -11.87
C SER A 11 15.61 0.65 -12.38
N GLY A 12 14.37 1.00 -12.75
CA GLY A 12 13.31 0.04 -13.05
C GLY A 12 12.64 -0.57 -11.79
N VAL A 13 13.15 -0.29 -10.60
CA VAL A 13 12.54 -0.69 -9.32
C VAL A 13 11.53 0.36 -8.86
N TYR A 14 10.33 -0.11 -8.53
CA TYR A 14 9.29 0.68 -7.87
C TYR A 14 9.19 0.27 -6.40
N ALA A 15 9.35 1.23 -5.50
CA ALA A 15 9.20 1.03 -4.06
C ALA A 15 8.06 1.94 -3.55
N ALA A 16 7.11 1.35 -2.82
CA ALA A 16 5.99 2.06 -2.22
C ALA A 16 5.70 1.56 -0.80
N HIS A 17 5.12 2.42 0.03
CA HIS A 17 4.69 2.12 1.38
C HIS A 17 3.18 2.03 1.46
N VAL A 18 2.69 1.05 2.21
CA VAL A 18 1.25 0.90 2.52
C VAL A 18 1.08 0.94 4.04
N PRO A 19 0.91 2.13 4.64
CA PRO A 19 0.49 2.23 6.03
C PRO A 19 -0.94 1.69 6.18
N ILE A 20 -1.14 0.74 7.09
CA ILE A 20 -2.46 0.18 7.40
C ILE A 20 -2.91 0.72 8.75
N PHE A 21 -3.97 1.51 8.76
CA PHE A 21 -4.61 2.08 9.95
C PHE A 21 -5.85 1.26 10.36
N ALA A 22 -5.69 -0.05 10.42
CA ALA A 22 -6.75 -0.98 10.81
C ALA A 22 -6.13 -2.22 11.47
N TRP A 23 -6.86 -2.81 12.41
CA TRP A 23 -6.55 -4.14 12.90
C TRP A 23 -7.14 -5.18 11.96
N THR A 24 -6.28 -5.90 11.23
CA THR A 24 -6.73 -6.89 10.26
C THR A 24 -7.61 -7.96 10.90
N GLY A 25 -8.82 -8.16 10.37
CA GLY A 25 -9.81 -9.14 10.82
C GLY A 25 -10.54 -8.78 12.11
N ALA A 26 -10.33 -7.59 12.68
CA ALA A 26 -10.93 -7.21 13.96
C ALA A 26 -12.22 -6.39 13.84
N GLY A 27 -12.64 -6.04 12.62
CA GLY A 27 -13.81 -5.19 12.37
C GLY A 27 -14.68 -5.69 11.22
N GLY A 28 -15.29 -4.76 10.50
CA GLY A 28 -16.14 -5.05 9.35
C GLY A 28 -15.38 -5.61 8.14
N PRO A 29 -16.08 -5.83 7.02
CA PRO A 29 -15.51 -6.37 5.78
C PRO A 29 -14.24 -5.65 5.29
N ASP A 30 -14.13 -4.35 5.57
CA ASP A 30 -12.97 -3.54 5.19
C ASP A 30 -11.70 -3.87 5.99
N THR A 31 -11.82 -4.51 7.14
CA THR A 31 -10.65 -4.96 7.91
C THR A 31 -10.14 -6.33 7.46
N GLN A 32 -10.86 -7.03 6.58
CA GLN A 32 -10.49 -8.37 6.16
C GLN A 32 -9.22 -8.34 5.29
N ALA A 33 -8.36 -9.34 5.46
CA ALA A 33 -7.08 -9.42 4.78
C ALA A 33 -7.22 -9.36 3.25
N ASP A 34 -8.22 -10.05 2.69
CA ASP A 34 -8.48 -10.05 1.24
C ASP A 34 -8.87 -8.66 0.73
N THR A 35 -9.64 -7.91 1.51
CA THR A 35 -10.00 -6.53 1.18
C THR A 35 -8.78 -5.61 1.20
N ILE A 36 -7.91 -5.74 2.22
CA ILE A 36 -6.67 -4.96 2.32
C ILE A 36 -5.68 -5.36 1.21
N ALA A 37 -5.63 -6.64 0.83
CA ALA A 37 -4.74 -7.16 -0.22
C ALA A 37 -5.01 -6.52 -1.58
N GLN A 38 -6.27 -6.18 -1.88
CA GLN A 38 -6.62 -5.48 -3.12
C GLN A 38 -5.89 -4.12 -3.22
N HIS A 39 -5.69 -3.43 -2.10
CA HIS A 39 -4.96 -2.16 -2.07
C HIS A 39 -3.48 -2.33 -2.47
N TYR A 40 -2.83 -3.42 -2.04
CA TYR A 40 -1.47 -3.76 -2.49
C TYR A 40 -1.41 -4.03 -4.00
N TRP A 41 -2.40 -4.75 -4.53
CA TRP A 41 -2.47 -5.06 -5.96
C TRP A 41 -2.62 -3.79 -6.81
N ASP A 42 -3.49 -2.89 -6.39
CA ASP A 42 -3.70 -1.60 -7.04
C ASP A 42 -2.42 -0.77 -7.09
N ILE A 43 -1.66 -0.71 -6.00
CA ILE A 43 -0.40 0.04 -5.93
C ILE A 43 0.67 -0.61 -6.78
N HIS A 44 0.77 -1.94 -6.75
CA HIS A 44 1.72 -2.69 -7.55
C HIS A 44 1.52 -2.48 -9.06
N THR A 45 0.27 -2.41 -9.49
CA THR A 45 -0.10 -2.25 -10.90
C THR A 45 -0.04 -0.81 -11.39
N LYS A 46 -0.56 0.14 -10.61
CA LYS A 46 -0.58 1.58 -10.98
C LYS A 46 0.80 2.23 -10.85
N ARG A 47 1.59 1.81 -9.87
CA ARG A 47 2.93 2.34 -9.57
C ARG A 47 2.98 3.86 -9.40
N ASP A 48 1.94 4.44 -8.81
CA ASP A 48 1.76 5.89 -8.72
C ASP A 48 2.11 6.42 -7.33
N GLY A 49 3.27 7.05 -7.17
CA GLY A 49 3.69 7.64 -5.91
C GLY A 49 4.41 6.68 -4.96
N ALA A 50 4.61 7.10 -3.72
CA ALA A 50 5.48 6.41 -2.77
C ALA A 50 4.76 5.96 -1.49
N GLU A 51 3.54 6.45 -1.24
CA GLU A 51 2.80 6.22 -0.02
C GLU A 51 1.30 6.18 -0.29
N HIS A 52 0.65 5.11 0.21
CA HIS A 52 -0.76 4.86 0.00
C HIS A 52 -1.40 4.35 1.29
N PRO A 53 -1.85 5.26 2.16
CA PRO A 53 -2.49 4.87 3.40
C PRO A 53 -3.79 4.11 3.12
N TYR A 54 -4.00 3.04 3.88
CA TYR A 54 -5.26 2.32 3.96
C TYR A 54 -5.85 2.55 5.34
N ALA A 55 -7.07 3.08 5.39
CA ALA A 55 -7.84 3.22 6.62
C ALA A 55 -9.18 2.53 6.41
N ALA A 56 -9.47 1.52 7.25
CA ALA A 56 -10.81 0.97 7.30
C ALA A 56 -11.73 1.99 8.01
N PRO A 57 -12.96 2.20 7.52
CA PRO A 57 -13.94 3.08 8.16
C PRO A 57 -14.37 2.60 9.55
#